data_AF-A0A921KDB6-F1
#
_entry.id   AF-A0A921KDB6-F1
#
_cell.length_a   1.000
_cell.length_b   1.000
_cell.length_c   1.000
_cell.angle_alpha   90.00
_cell.angle_beta   90.00
_cell.angle_gamma   90.00
#
_symmetry.space_group_name_H-M   'P 1'
#
loop_
_entity.id
_entity.type
_entity.pdbx_description
1 polymer ?
#
loop_
_entity_poly.entity_id
_entity_poly.type
_entity_poly.pdbx_seq_one_letter_code
_entity_poly.pdbx_strand_id
1 'polypeptide(L)'
;MKKFGTIALAALLTGSMVGGYTAHAQEEQPQVISAKEEDATNYMNFTGVIKEIEKGNKEILVTLENEDEMIMILRITDESLLFNSGTTKSIEKTDLKKGAMVEAYYDKNKPMILIYPAQVTPEIVVVKDDDVFGEVKIAKFDKDYLSLDGKLKLNLSEETVLLNQQGKVIKEKGLEGKELAVFYDATTRSLPPQTSPSKVIALDYVTEELPETETPSEPEKPDTSKMDEIIKNDHYMKNGVKMIPLRKVAEQLGYHVLSQPKINGALVTLENSSFTITRGDKKYGYNKSIQSFEVAPELKGMKTYVSEDFLELLIKN
;
A
#
# COMPACT_ATOMS: atom_id res chain seq x y z
N MET A 1 61.49 0.40 -38.01
CA MET A 1 61.19 -0.59 -36.97
C MET A 1 62.05 -0.29 -35.75
N LYS A 2 61.48 0.27 -34.69
CA LYS A 2 62.21 0.81 -33.53
C LYS A 2 62.21 -0.19 -32.36
N LYS A 3 63.39 -0.78 -32.16
CA LYS A 3 64.10 -1.20 -30.92
C LYS A 3 63.27 -1.72 -29.73
N PHE A 4 63.41 -3.02 -29.47
CA PHE A 4 63.28 -3.63 -28.14
C PHE A 4 64.60 -3.49 -27.38
N GLY A 5 64.53 -3.10 -26.11
CA GLY A 5 65.66 -3.07 -25.19
C GLY A 5 65.19 -3.40 -23.78
N THR A 6 65.44 -4.63 -23.35
CA THR A 6 65.34 -5.11 -21.98
C THR A 6 66.46 -4.49 -21.13
N ILE A 7 66.11 -3.90 -19.97
CA ILE A 7 67.06 -3.63 -18.89
C ILE A 7 66.41 -4.04 -17.56
N ALA A 8 67.09 -4.94 -16.85
CA ALA A 8 66.83 -5.30 -15.47
C ALA A 8 67.51 -4.31 -14.51
N LEU A 9 66.88 -3.99 -13.37
CA LEU A 9 67.47 -3.33 -12.19
C LEU A 9 66.41 -3.28 -11.09
N ALA A 10 66.67 -3.36 -9.79
CA ALA A 10 67.64 -4.06 -8.95
C ALA A 10 66.96 -4.07 -7.56
N ALA A 11 67.10 -5.17 -6.81
CA ALA A 11 66.63 -5.25 -5.45
C ALA A 11 67.49 -4.35 -4.53
N LEU A 12 66.84 -3.53 -3.72
CA LEU A 12 67.44 -2.91 -2.53
C LEU A 12 66.51 -3.20 -1.35
N LEU A 13 66.85 -4.27 -0.64
CA LEU A 13 66.40 -4.55 0.72
C LEU A 13 67.24 -3.72 1.68
N THR A 14 66.61 -2.80 2.39
CA THR A 14 67.11 -2.31 3.69
C THR A 14 65.95 -2.37 4.68
N GLY A 15 66.01 -3.34 5.61
CA GLY A 15 65.27 -3.27 6.87
C GLY A 15 65.83 -2.13 7.74
N SER A 16 65.14 -1.61 8.75
CA SER A 16 64.42 -2.33 9.80
C SER A 16 63.43 -1.38 10.52
N MET A 17 62.24 -1.91 10.88
CA MET A 17 61.47 -1.77 12.14
C MET A 17 61.47 -0.41 12.89
N VAL A 18 60.37 0.19 13.39
CA VAL A 18 59.17 -0.29 14.11
C VAL A 18 58.12 0.84 14.06
N GLY A 19 56.82 0.50 14.00
CA GLY A 19 55.74 1.44 14.31
C GLY A 19 54.47 1.13 13.54
N GLY A 20 53.79 0.04 13.91
CA GLY A 20 52.51 -0.33 13.30
C GLY A 20 51.43 0.71 13.63
N TYR A 21 51.07 1.52 12.65
CA TYR A 21 49.71 2.02 12.53
C TYR A 21 49.02 1.11 11.52
N THR A 22 48.16 0.22 12.02
CA THR A 22 47.13 -0.39 11.18
C THR A 22 46.29 0.76 10.64
N ALA A 23 46.42 1.05 9.36
CA ALA A 23 45.43 1.82 8.62
C ALA A 23 44.13 1.02 8.67
N HIS A 24 43.27 1.32 9.63
CA HIS A 24 41.87 0.98 9.51
C HIS A 24 41.34 1.83 8.35
N ALA A 25 41.09 1.17 7.22
CA ALA A 25 40.12 1.67 6.27
C ALA A 25 38.80 1.77 7.03
N GLN A 26 38.49 2.96 7.52
CA GLN A 26 37.14 3.29 7.93
C GLN A 26 36.37 3.32 6.62
N GLU A 27 35.62 2.26 6.34
CA GLU A 27 34.54 2.31 5.38
C GLU A 27 33.72 3.54 5.74
N GLU A 28 33.80 4.57 4.91
CA GLU A 28 32.78 5.59 4.88
C GLU A 28 31.49 4.86 4.51
N GLN A 29 30.75 4.47 5.55
CA GLN A 29 29.37 4.09 5.37
C GLN A 29 28.72 5.22 4.59
N PRO A 30 28.03 4.93 3.48
CA PRO A 30 27.16 5.93 2.89
C PRO A 30 26.25 6.38 4.02
N GLN A 31 26.40 7.64 4.45
CA GLN A 31 25.35 8.26 5.24
C GLN A 31 24.15 8.27 4.31
N VAL A 32 23.29 7.28 4.50
CA VAL A 32 21.93 7.30 4.01
C VAL A 32 21.35 8.54 4.67
N ILE A 33 21.38 9.66 3.93
CA ILE A 33 20.53 10.78 4.23
C ILE A 33 19.14 10.16 4.14
N SER A 34 18.57 9.86 5.30
CA SER A 34 17.16 9.52 5.42
C SER A 34 16.42 10.78 5.00
N ALA A 35 16.23 10.93 3.70
CA ALA A 35 15.14 11.73 3.18
C ALA A 35 13.91 11.12 3.83
N LYS A 36 13.31 11.91 4.71
CA LYS A 36 11.96 11.69 5.21
C LYS A 36 11.12 11.36 3.97
N GLU A 37 10.75 10.10 3.76
CA GLU A 37 9.69 9.77 2.81
C GLU A 37 8.44 10.43 3.39
N GLU A 38 8.18 11.66 2.99
CA GLU A 38 6.85 12.22 3.17
C GLU A 38 5.90 11.32 2.40
N ASP A 39 4.82 10.93 3.07
CA ASP A 39 3.75 10.13 2.50
C ASP A 39 3.02 10.96 1.43
N ALA A 40 3.64 11.07 0.26
CA ALA A 40 3.22 11.94 -0.82
C ALA A 40 1.99 11.40 -1.57
N THR A 41 1.64 10.14 -1.35
CA THR A 41 0.47 9.50 -1.96
C THR A 41 0.02 8.26 -1.19
N ASN A 42 -1.29 8.10 -1.08
CA ASN A 42 -1.94 6.90 -0.58
C ASN A 42 -2.13 5.83 -1.67
N TYR A 43 -1.72 6.10 -2.90
CA TYR A 43 -1.82 5.16 -4.00
C TYR A 43 -0.51 4.40 -4.22
N MET A 44 -0.61 3.08 -4.39
CA MET A 44 0.40 2.29 -5.08
C MET A 44 0.00 2.11 -6.54
N ASN A 45 0.96 1.88 -7.43
CA ASN A 45 0.70 1.53 -8.81
C ASN A 45 1.30 0.17 -9.19
N PHE A 46 0.70 -0.47 -10.19
CA PHE A 46 1.27 -1.62 -10.88
C PHE A 46 1.17 -1.38 -12.38
N THR A 47 2.29 -1.50 -13.08
CA THR A 47 2.36 -1.32 -14.53
C THR A 47 2.61 -2.66 -15.19
N GLY A 48 1.82 -3.00 -16.20
CA GLY A 48 1.98 -4.25 -16.92
C GLY A 48 1.17 -4.33 -18.20
N VAL A 49 1.40 -5.38 -18.97
CA VAL A 49 0.67 -5.69 -20.20
C VAL A 49 -0.51 -6.60 -19.87
N ILE A 50 -1.67 -6.31 -20.44
CA ILE A 50 -2.85 -7.17 -20.30
C ILE A 50 -2.60 -8.51 -21.01
N LYS A 51 -2.55 -9.60 -20.24
CA LYS A 51 -2.41 -10.99 -20.76
C LYS A 51 -3.76 -11.69 -20.93
N GLU A 52 -4.72 -11.37 -20.07
CA GLU A 52 -6.04 -12.00 -20.07
C GLU A 52 -7.11 -11.03 -19.56
N ILE A 53 -8.32 -11.17 -20.10
CA ILE A 53 -9.52 -10.42 -19.68
C ILE A 53 -10.65 -11.44 -19.53
N GLU A 54 -11.12 -11.63 -18.31
CA GLU A 54 -12.29 -12.46 -18.01
C GLU A 54 -13.47 -11.54 -17.72
N LYS A 55 -14.58 -11.75 -18.45
CA LYS A 55 -15.78 -10.93 -18.31
C LYS A 55 -16.73 -11.57 -17.31
N GLY A 56 -17.00 -10.87 -16.20
CA GLY A 56 -18.09 -11.16 -15.28
C GLY A 56 -19.29 -10.25 -15.52
N ASN A 57 -20.37 -10.45 -14.75
CA ASN A 57 -21.61 -9.67 -14.89
C ASN A 57 -21.53 -8.24 -14.30
N LYS A 58 -20.67 -7.99 -13.30
CA LYS A 58 -20.52 -6.68 -12.61
C LYS A 58 -19.07 -6.20 -12.51
N GLU A 59 -18.13 -7.07 -12.83
CA GLU A 59 -16.70 -6.83 -12.77
C GLU A 59 -16.03 -7.58 -13.91
N ILE A 60 -14.86 -7.09 -14.31
CA ILE A 60 -13.97 -7.82 -15.19
C ILE A 60 -12.68 -8.10 -14.43
N LEU A 61 -12.12 -9.28 -14.62
CA LEU A 61 -10.80 -9.63 -14.11
C LEU A 61 -9.79 -9.41 -15.23
N VAL A 62 -8.76 -8.63 -14.96
CA VAL A 62 -7.71 -8.31 -15.93
C VAL A 62 -6.38 -8.76 -15.37
N THR A 63 -5.75 -9.74 -16.02
CA THR A 63 -4.43 -10.25 -15.64
C THR A 63 -3.36 -9.39 -16.29
N LEU A 64 -2.58 -8.70 -15.48
CA LEU A 64 -1.41 -7.94 -15.89
C LEU A 64 -0.14 -8.73 -15.60
N GLU A 65 0.85 -8.58 -16.48
CA GLU A 65 2.22 -9.06 -16.29
C GLU A 65 3.19 -7.90 -16.54
N ASN A 66 4.10 -7.64 -15.60
CA ASN A 66 5.12 -6.61 -15.76
C ASN A 66 6.40 -7.16 -16.41
N GLU A 67 7.42 -6.31 -16.56
CA GLU A 67 8.71 -6.69 -17.16
C GLU A 67 9.49 -7.74 -16.35
N ASP A 68 9.23 -7.84 -15.04
CA ASP A 68 9.83 -8.83 -14.13
C ASP A 68 9.03 -10.15 -14.07
N GLU A 69 8.12 -10.38 -15.03
CA GLU A 69 7.21 -11.54 -15.07
C GLU A 69 6.28 -11.66 -13.85
N MET A 70 6.15 -10.61 -13.03
CA MET A 70 5.20 -10.58 -11.91
C MET A 70 3.78 -10.43 -12.43
N ILE A 71 2.86 -11.23 -11.88
CA ILE A 71 1.46 -11.22 -12.27
C ILE A 71 0.61 -10.54 -11.20
N MET A 72 -0.27 -9.63 -11.62
CA MET A 72 -1.31 -9.02 -10.81
C MET A 72 -2.66 -9.16 -11.48
N ILE A 73 -3.69 -9.55 -10.73
CA ILE A 73 -5.07 -9.56 -11.22
C ILE A 73 -5.77 -8.30 -10.73
N LEU A 74 -6.27 -7.51 -11.66
CA LEU A 74 -7.11 -6.36 -11.38
C LEU A 74 -8.58 -6.79 -11.41
N ARG A 75 -9.31 -6.52 -10.34
CA ARG A 75 -10.76 -6.61 -10.29
C ARG A 75 -11.35 -5.24 -10.61
N ILE A 76 -11.70 -5.01 -11.88
CA ILE A 76 -12.21 -3.71 -12.34
C ILE A 76 -13.73 -3.69 -12.16
N THR A 77 -14.22 -2.73 -11.38
CA THR A 77 -15.65 -2.57 -11.02
C THR A 77 -16.23 -1.30 -11.63
N ASP A 78 -17.53 -1.05 -11.47
CA ASP A 78 -18.18 0.18 -11.97
C ASP A 78 -17.66 1.45 -11.28
N GLU A 79 -16.98 1.30 -10.14
CA GLU A 79 -16.36 2.40 -9.39
C GLU A 79 -14.92 2.72 -9.86
N SER A 80 -14.30 1.82 -10.63
CA SER A 80 -12.97 2.03 -11.19
C SER A 80 -13.05 3.06 -12.31
N LEU A 81 -12.23 4.11 -12.22
CA LEU A 81 -12.10 5.11 -13.27
C LEU A 81 -11.09 4.66 -14.31
N LEU A 82 -11.50 4.59 -15.57
CA LEU A 82 -10.64 4.15 -16.67
C LEU A 82 -10.34 5.33 -17.60
N PHE A 83 -9.06 5.54 -17.92
CA PHE A 83 -8.61 6.60 -18.81
C PHE A 83 -7.59 6.11 -19.83
N ASN A 84 -7.48 6.82 -20.94
CA ASN A 84 -6.38 6.72 -21.88
C ASN A 84 -5.33 7.81 -21.58
N SER A 85 -4.05 7.46 -21.56
CA SER A 85 -2.99 8.36 -21.09
C SER A 85 -2.75 9.57 -22.01
N GLY A 86 -2.78 9.37 -23.34
CA GLY A 86 -2.52 10.43 -24.32
C GLY A 86 -3.71 11.36 -24.52
N THR A 87 -4.88 10.80 -24.83
CA THR A 87 -6.11 11.58 -25.06
C THR A 87 -6.74 12.11 -23.78
N THR A 88 -6.36 11.58 -22.62
CA THR A 88 -6.95 11.81 -21.28
C THR A 88 -8.41 11.39 -21.15
N LYS A 89 -9.04 10.88 -22.21
CA LYS A 89 -10.48 10.57 -22.22
C LYS A 89 -10.77 9.36 -21.35
N SER A 90 -11.95 9.37 -20.73
CA SER A 90 -12.50 8.17 -20.10
C SER A 90 -12.74 7.10 -21.16
N ILE A 91 -12.49 5.85 -20.79
CA ILE A 91 -12.75 4.69 -21.64
C ILE A 91 -13.64 3.71 -20.90
N GLU A 92 -14.34 2.85 -21.63
CA GLU A 92 -15.19 1.83 -21.02
C GLU A 92 -14.38 0.56 -20.73
N LYS A 93 -14.85 -0.26 -19.78
CA LYS A 93 -14.25 -1.57 -19.47
C LYS A 93 -14.16 -2.48 -20.70
N THR A 94 -15.11 -2.32 -21.63
CA THR A 94 -15.16 -3.07 -22.89
C THR A 94 -14.09 -2.67 -23.89
N ASP A 95 -13.46 -1.51 -23.70
CA ASP A 95 -12.41 -1.00 -24.58
C ASP A 95 -11.02 -1.56 -24.23
N LEU A 96 -10.88 -2.20 -23.05
CA LEU A 96 -9.65 -2.89 -22.67
C LEU A 96 -9.36 -4.06 -23.61
N LYS A 97 -8.11 -4.14 -24.07
CA LYS A 97 -7.66 -5.14 -25.03
C LYS A 97 -6.41 -5.85 -24.52
N LYS A 98 -6.37 -7.17 -24.75
CA LYS A 98 -5.16 -7.96 -24.55
C LYS A 98 -4.00 -7.35 -25.35
N GLY A 99 -2.84 -7.25 -24.72
CA GLY A 99 -1.64 -6.62 -25.28
C GLY A 99 -1.47 -5.14 -24.95
N ALA A 100 -2.50 -4.45 -24.43
CA ALA A 100 -2.37 -3.06 -24.02
C ALA A 100 -1.50 -2.94 -22.76
N MET A 101 -0.65 -1.92 -22.72
CA MET A 101 0.08 -1.53 -21.50
C MET A 101 -0.82 -0.67 -20.61
N VAL A 102 -0.85 -1.00 -19.33
CA VAL A 102 -1.73 -0.38 -18.34
C VAL A 102 -0.96 -0.04 -17.08
N GLU A 103 -1.30 1.10 -16.49
CA GLU A 103 -0.90 1.50 -15.15
C GLU A 103 -2.14 1.54 -14.25
N ALA A 104 -2.19 0.68 -13.24
CA ALA A 104 -3.31 0.58 -12.33
C ALA A 104 -2.93 1.13 -10.96
N TYR A 105 -3.68 2.12 -10.49
CA TYR A 105 -3.50 2.75 -9.19
C TYR A 105 -4.54 2.21 -8.21
N TYR A 106 -4.05 1.74 -7.07
CA TYR A 106 -4.87 1.19 -6.00
C TYR A 106 -4.45 1.79 -4.65
N ASP A 107 -5.44 2.05 -3.80
CA ASP A 107 -5.22 2.53 -2.43
C ASP A 107 -4.39 1.52 -1.63
N LYS A 108 -3.26 1.97 -1.12
CA LYS A 108 -2.31 1.15 -0.37
C LYS A 108 -2.86 0.66 0.97
N ASN A 109 -3.90 1.32 1.49
CA ASN A 109 -4.53 1.02 2.76
C ASN A 109 -5.72 0.06 2.60
N LYS A 110 -6.18 -0.21 1.37
CA LYS A 110 -7.26 -1.17 1.13
C LYS A 110 -6.79 -2.61 1.31
N PRO A 111 -7.65 -3.51 1.82
CA PRO A 111 -7.32 -4.92 1.94
C PRO A 111 -7.00 -5.54 0.57
N MET A 112 -5.75 -6.00 0.39
CA MET A 112 -5.34 -6.79 -0.77
C MET A 112 -5.44 -8.30 -0.46
N ILE A 113 -5.91 -9.10 -1.42
CA ILE A 113 -5.87 -10.56 -1.31
C ILE A 113 -4.46 -11.01 -1.73
N LEU A 114 -3.62 -11.31 -0.74
CA LEU A 114 -2.21 -11.70 -0.92
C LEU A 114 -1.99 -13.18 -1.30
N ILE A 115 -2.99 -13.84 -1.86
CA ILE A 115 -2.77 -15.16 -2.50
C ILE A 115 -2.17 -14.92 -3.88
N TYR A 116 -1.18 -15.70 -4.30
CA TYR A 116 -0.58 -15.53 -5.62
C TYR A 116 -1.53 -16.04 -6.72
N PRO A 117 -1.72 -15.29 -7.83
CA PRO A 117 -1.22 -13.92 -8.06
C PRO A 117 -2.04 -12.88 -7.28
N ALA A 118 -1.36 -11.80 -6.84
CA ALA A 118 -1.98 -10.75 -6.04
C ALA A 118 -3.20 -10.15 -6.74
N GLN A 119 -4.27 -9.91 -5.97
CA GLN A 119 -5.51 -9.36 -6.51
C GLN A 119 -5.87 -8.05 -5.84
N VAL A 120 -6.12 -7.01 -6.64
CA VAL A 120 -6.48 -5.67 -6.17
C VAL A 120 -7.69 -5.12 -6.94
N THR A 121 -8.45 -4.24 -6.30
CA THR A 121 -9.49 -3.45 -6.97
C THR A 121 -8.93 -2.03 -7.15
N PRO A 122 -8.48 -1.64 -8.35
CA PRO A 122 -7.91 -0.31 -8.56
C PRO A 122 -9.00 0.76 -8.59
N GLU A 123 -8.72 1.93 -8.02
CA GLU A 123 -9.56 3.12 -8.19
C GLU A 123 -9.38 3.72 -9.58
N ILE A 124 -8.16 3.67 -10.13
CA ILE A 124 -7.84 4.26 -11.43
C ILE A 124 -7.05 3.26 -12.27
N VAL A 125 -7.42 3.13 -13.53
CA VAL A 125 -6.73 2.32 -14.53
C VAL A 125 -6.44 3.21 -15.74
N VAL A 126 -5.16 3.35 -16.07
CA VAL A 126 -4.70 4.17 -17.21
C VAL A 126 -4.14 3.26 -18.28
N VAL A 127 -4.78 3.22 -19.43
CA VAL A 127 -4.26 2.55 -20.63
C VAL A 127 -3.28 3.49 -21.31
N LYS A 128 -2.03 3.04 -21.52
CA LYS A 128 -1.03 3.81 -22.26
C LYS A 128 -1.45 3.89 -23.73
N ASP A 129 -1.41 5.10 -24.26
CA ASP A 129 -1.68 5.35 -25.67
C ASP A 129 -0.40 5.14 -26.50
N ASP A 130 -0.52 4.40 -27.59
CA ASP A 130 0.61 4.04 -28.45
C ASP A 130 1.02 5.17 -29.40
N ASP A 131 0.09 6.07 -29.74
CA ASP A 131 0.27 7.12 -30.75
C ASP A 131 0.49 8.50 -30.13
N VAL A 132 -0.13 8.76 -28.98
CA VAL A 132 -0.10 10.05 -28.29
C VAL A 132 0.55 9.87 -26.93
N PHE A 133 1.75 10.42 -26.77
CA PHE A 133 2.44 10.36 -25.48
C PHE A 133 1.65 11.06 -24.39
N GLY A 134 1.55 10.42 -23.22
CA GLY A 134 0.93 10.98 -22.04
C GLY A 134 1.28 10.16 -20.80
N GLU A 135 1.51 10.87 -19.71
CA GLU A 135 1.82 10.35 -18.39
C GLU A 135 0.74 10.73 -17.38
N VAL A 136 0.67 9.93 -16.31
CA VAL A 136 -0.19 10.21 -15.17
C VAL A 136 0.65 10.14 -13.92
N LYS A 137 0.49 11.13 -13.04
CA LYS A 137 1.03 11.10 -11.68
C LYS A 137 -0.10 11.27 -10.70
N ILE A 138 -0.15 10.39 -9.69
CA ILE A 138 -1.04 10.53 -8.55
C ILE A 138 -0.23 10.92 -7.31
N ALA A 139 -0.49 12.12 -6.78
CA ALA A 139 0.17 12.61 -5.58
C ALA A 139 -0.64 13.71 -4.90
N LYS A 140 -0.28 14.02 -3.66
CA LYS A 140 -0.63 15.28 -2.98
C LYS A 140 0.31 16.38 -3.45
N PHE A 141 -0.21 17.59 -3.49
CA PHE A 141 0.51 18.79 -3.90
C PHE A 141 0.35 19.87 -2.82
N ASP A 142 1.40 20.65 -2.61
CA ASP A 142 1.36 21.81 -1.73
C ASP A 142 0.61 22.99 -2.38
N LYS A 143 0.58 24.14 -1.68
CA LYS A 143 -0.10 25.35 -2.15
C LYS A 143 0.53 25.97 -3.40
N ASP A 144 1.79 25.65 -3.70
CA ASP A 144 2.52 26.11 -4.87
C ASP A 144 2.50 25.05 -5.99
N TYR A 145 1.63 24.04 -5.86
CA TYR A 145 1.48 22.90 -6.74
C TYR A 145 2.79 22.12 -6.99
N LEU A 146 3.66 22.06 -5.98
CA LEU A 146 4.76 21.10 -5.93
C LEU A 146 4.26 19.81 -5.28
N SER A 147 4.52 18.67 -5.92
CA SER A 147 4.18 17.38 -5.32
C SER A 147 4.97 17.19 -4.02
N LEU A 148 4.35 16.58 -3.00
CA LEU A 148 4.99 16.44 -1.68
C LEU A 148 6.28 15.58 -1.71
N ASP A 149 6.43 14.72 -2.72
CA ASP A 149 7.69 13.99 -2.97
C ASP A 149 8.78 14.84 -3.66
N GLY A 150 8.48 16.10 -3.99
CA GLY A 150 9.38 17.02 -4.68
C GLY A 150 9.68 16.66 -6.14
N LYS A 151 8.92 15.75 -6.77
CA LYS A 151 9.24 15.20 -8.09
C LYS A 151 8.56 15.90 -9.27
N LEU A 152 7.50 16.67 -9.06
CA LEU A 152 6.79 17.36 -10.13
C LEU A 152 6.15 18.65 -9.63
N LYS A 153 6.33 19.75 -10.35
CA LYS A 153 5.62 21.00 -10.13
C LYS A 153 4.64 21.30 -11.25
N LEU A 154 3.41 21.67 -10.90
CA LEU A 154 2.36 22.00 -11.86
C LEU A 154 2.31 23.51 -12.10
N ASN A 155 2.13 23.88 -13.36
CA ASN A 155 1.82 25.22 -13.81
C ASN A 155 0.42 25.17 -14.45
N LEU A 156 -0.62 25.32 -13.62
CA LEU A 156 -2.01 25.31 -14.08
C LEU A 156 -2.27 26.50 -15.00
N SER A 157 -3.00 26.26 -16.08
CA SER A 157 -3.44 27.29 -17.02
C SER A 157 -4.96 27.25 -17.19
N GLU A 158 -5.52 28.24 -17.87
CA GLU A 158 -6.95 28.25 -18.23
C GLU A 158 -7.36 27.06 -19.13
N GLU A 159 -6.39 26.41 -19.78
CA GLU A 159 -6.61 25.24 -20.63
C GLU A 159 -6.61 23.94 -19.83
N THR A 160 -6.12 23.94 -18.59
CA THR A 160 -6.13 22.77 -17.73
C THR A 160 -7.56 22.40 -17.33
N VAL A 161 -7.99 21.20 -17.70
CA VAL A 161 -9.32 20.70 -17.31
C VAL A 161 -9.29 20.21 -15.85
N LEU A 162 -10.04 20.87 -14.97
CA LEU A 162 -10.12 20.51 -13.55
C LEU A 162 -11.44 19.79 -13.24
N LEU A 163 -11.35 18.53 -12.82
CA LEU A 163 -12.51 17.70 -12.48
C LEU A 163 -12.40 17.17 -11.05
N ASN A 164 -13.54 16.86 -10.45
CA ASN A 164 -13.57 15.96 -9.28
C ASN A 164 -13.68 14.49 -9.73
N GLN A 165 -13.61 13.56 -8.78
CA GLN A 165 -13.70 12.12 -9.03
C GLN A 165 -15.01 11.70 -9.73
N GLN A 166 -16.10 12.47 -9.58
CA GLN A 166 -17.38 12.22 -10.26
C GLN A 166 -17.45 12.84 -11.68
N GLY A 167 -16.35 13.40 -12.19
CA GLY A 167 -16.27 13.99 -13.53
C GLY A 167 -16.88 15.39 -13.65
N LYS A 168 -17.23 16.04 -12.54
CA LYS A 168 -17.77 17.40 -12.52
C LYS A 168 -16.63 18.42 -12.56
N VAL A 169 -16.79 19.47 -13.37
CA VAL A 169 -15.87 20.61 -13.42
C VAL A 169 -15.83 21.33 -12.07
N ILE A 170 -14.61 21.57 -11.58
CA ILE A 170 -14.32 22.29 -10.34
C ILE A 170 -13.41 23.49 -10.61
N LYS A 171 -13.27 24.37 -9.60
CA LYS A 171 -12.29 25.46 -9.61
C LYS A 171 -11.00 24.99 -8.95
N GLU A 172 -9.90 25.71 -9.18
CA GLU A 172 -8.59 25.44 -8.55
C GLU A 172 -8.64 25.22 -7.04
N LYS A 173 -9.45 26.03 -6.32
CA LYS A 173 -9.65 25.85 -4.87
C LYS A 173 -10.12 24.44 -4.48
N GLY A 174 -10.80 23.73 -5.39
CA GLY A 174 -11.24 22.35 -5.18
C GLY A 174 -10.12 21.30 -5.23
N LEU A 175 -8.89 21.70 -5.59
CA LEU A 175 -7.71 20.85 -5.58
C LEU A 175 -7.00 20.84 -4.22
N GLU A 176 -7.20 21.87 -3.40
CA GLU A 176 -6.50 22.05 -2.13
C GLU A 176 -6.74 20.87 -1.17
N GLY A 177 -5.66 20.30 -0.65
CA GLY A 177 -5.70 19.20 0.33
C GLY A 177 -6.15 17.85 -0.24
N LYS A 178 -6.39 17.75 -1.55
CA LYS A 178 -6.79 16.52 -2.22
C LYS A 178 -5.57 15.79 -2.80
N GLU A 179 -5.74 14.49 -3.02
CA GLU A 179 -4.87 13.77 -3.95
C GLU A 179 -5.31 14.05 -5.38
N LEU A 180 -4.33 14.29 -6.25
CA LEU A 180 -4.57 14.71 -7.62
C LEU A 180 -4.04 13.64 -8.57
N ALA A 181 -4.90 13.16 -9.47
CA ALA A 181 -4.46 12.46 -10.68
C ALA A 181 -4.21 13.48 -11.79
N VAL A 182 -2.93 13.67 -12.11
CA VAL A 182 -2.43 14.70 -13.03
C VAL A 182 -2.05 14.04 -14.34
N PHE A 183 -2.72 14.42 -15.43
CA PHE A 183 -2.42 13.99 -16.79
C PHE A 183 -1.58 15.07 -17.49
N TYR A 184 -0.44 14.68 -18.02
CA TYR A 184 0.51 15.59 -18.67
C TYR A 184 1.33 14.86 -19.75
N ASP A 185 1.96 15.60 -20.64
CA ASP A 185 2.74 15.07 -21.77
C ASP A 185 4.21 15.53 -21.73
N ALA A 186 4.46 16.82 -21.54
CA ALA A 186 5.80 17.38 -21.55
C ALA A 186 6.17 17.95 -20.18
N THR A 187 7.44 17.80 -19.82
CA THR A 187 8.04 18.45 -18.65
C THR A 187 9.24 19.30 -19.05
N THR A 188 9.52 20.33 -18.26
CA THR A 188 10.77 21.09 -18.36
C THR A 188 11.95 20.26 -17.86
N ARG A 189 13.18 20.66 -18.22
CA ARG A 189 14.42 20.05 -17.71
C ARG A 189 14.89 20.62 -16.37
N SER A 190 14.04 21.36 -15.65
CA SER A 190 14.39 21.91 -14.33
C SER A 190 14.38 20.82 -13.26
N LEU A 191 14.92 21.15 -12.08
CA LEU A 191 14.83 20.33 -10.88
C LEU A 191 14.12 21.16 -9.79
N PRO A 192 12.86 20.85 -9.43
CA PRO A 192 12.03 19.78 -9.99
C PRO A 192 11.56 20.07 -11.44
N PRO A 193 11.24 19.02 -12.21
CA PRO A 193 10.56 19.17 -13.50
C PRO A 193 9.21 19.88 -13.33
N GLN A 194 8.84 20.69 -14.31
CA GLN A 194 7.58 21.42 -14.32
C GLN A 194 6.72 21.03 -15.53
N THR A 195 5.40 21.01 -15.37
CA THR A 195 4.47 20.72 -16.47
C THR A 195 3.24 21.61 -16.43
N SER A 196 2.61 21.84 -17.58
CA SER A 196 1.26 22.38 -17.68
C SER A 196 0.31 21.23 -17.98
N PRO A 197 -0.39 20.69 -16.97
CA PRO A 197 -1.20 19.50 -17.16
C PRO A 197 -2.40 19.80 -18.06
N SER A 198 -2.77 18.81 -18.89
CA SER A 198 -3.96 18.88 -19.72
C SER A 198 -5.23 18.61 -18.90
N LYS A 199 -5.12 17.77 -17.87
CA LYS A 199 -6.21 17.44 -16.96
C LYS A 199 -5.72 17.14 -15.55
N VAL A 200 -6.47 17.61 -14.56
CA VAL A 200 -6.28 17.26 -13.16
C VAL A 200 -7.60 16.78 -12.58
N ILE A 201 -7.58 15.62 -11.94
CA ILE A 201 -8.74 15.06 -11.23
C ILE A 201 -8.45 15.08 -9.74
N ALA A 202 -9.26 15.82 -8.99
CA ALA A 202 -9.26 15.77 -7.53
C ALA A 202 -9.95 14.48 -7.06
N LEU A 203 -9.17 13.61 -6.42
CA LEU A 203 -9.63 12.34 -5.89
C LEU A 203 -10.21 12.56 -4.50
N ASP A 204 -11.40 12.00 -4.28
CA ASP A 204 -11.99 11.92 -2.95
C ASP A 204 -11.33 10.75 -2.23
N TYR A 205 -10.09 10.96 -1.80
CA TYR A 205 -9.49 10.10 -0.80
C TYR A 205 -10.28 10.34 0.49
N VAL A 206 -11.13 9.38 0.85
CA VAL A 206 -11.56 9.25 2.23
C VAL A 206 -10.33 8.79 2.97
N THR A 207 -9.57 9.74 3.51
CA THR A 207 -8.90 9.45 4.76
C THR A 207 -10.05 8.98 5.64
N GLU A 208 -10.10 7.69 5.95
CA GLU A 208 -10.45 7.36 7.32
C GLU A 208 -9.39 8.13 8.11
N GLU A 209 -9.70 9.38 8.44
CA GLU A 209 -9.00 10.09 9.48
C GLU A 209 -9.06 9.10 10.62
N LEU A 210 -7.93 8.43 10.88
CA LEU A 210 -7.67 7.95 12.22
C LEU A 210 -7.95 9.20 13.05
N PRO A 211 -9.05 9.23 13.81
CA PRO A 211 -9.56 10.46 14.36
C PRO A 211 -8.40 11.14 15.05
N GLU A 212 -8.09 12.38 14.64
CA GLU A 212 -7.15 13.20 15.36
C GLU A 212 -7.61 13.20 16.80
N THR A 213 -6.83 12.53 17.64
CA THR A 213 -6.89 12.49 19.09
C THR A 213 -7.98 13.36 19.69
N GLU A 214 -9.22 12.87 19.70
CA GLU A 214 -10.06 13.14 20.85
C GLU A 214 -9.41 12.33 21.96
N THR A 215 -8.76 13.02 22.89
CA THR A 215 -8.41 12.45 24.19
C THR A 215 -9.59 11.59 24.64
N PRO A 216 -9.42 10.26 24.77
CA PRO A 216 -10.51 9.41 25.18
C PRO A 216 -11.01 9.94 26.52
N SER A 217 -12.24 10.45 26.54
CA SER A 217 -13.01 10.49 27.77
C SER A 217 -13.02 9.06 28.28
N GLU A 218 -12.57 8.91 29.52
CA GLU A 218 -12.48 7.69 30.31
C GLU A 218 -13.49 6.60 29.86
N PRO A 219 -13.04 5.36 29.59
CA PRO A 219 -13.89 4.36 28.99
C PRO A 219 -15.10 4.09 29.89
N GLU A 220 -16.30 4.32 29.36
CA GLU A 220 -17.51 3.74 29.93
C GLU A 220 -17.35 2.21 29.88
N LYS A 221 -17.54 1.55 31.03
CA LYS A 221 -17.38 0.11 31.17
C LYS A 221 -18.14 -0.65 30.08
N PRO A 222 -17.57 -1.73 29.52
CA PRO A 222 -18.19 -2.49 28.45
C PRO A 222 -19.56 -3.01 28.86
N ASP A 223 -20.59 -2.69 28.06
CA ASP A 223 -21.93 -3.28 28.17
C ASP A 223 -21.87 -4.75 27.72
N THR A 224 -21.63 -5.62 28.69
CA THR A 224 -21.57 -7.08 28.54
C THR A 224 -22.82 -7.69 27.89
N SER A 225 -23.97 -6.99 27.92
CA SER A 225 -25.24 -7.50 27.39
C SER A 225 -25.21 -7.73 25.86
N LYS A 226 -24.45 -6.91 25.11
CA LYS A 226 -24.31 -7.06 23.65
C LYS A 226 -23.33 -8.17 23.26
N MET A 227 -22.42 -8.56 24.17
CA MET A 227 -21.46 -9.62 23.92
C MET A 227 -22.14 -10.99 23.83
N ASP A 228 -23.03 -11.27 24.78
CA ASP A 228 -23.77 -12.53 24.82
C ASP A 228 -24.64 -12.72 23.57
N GLU A 229 -25.21 -11.64 23.03
CA GLU A 229 -25.95 -11.66 21.78
C GLU A 229 -25.06 -11.97 20.57
N ILE A 230 -23.86 -11.37 20.49
CA ILE A 230 -22.89 -11.66 19.41
C ILE A 230 -22.52 -13.14 19.44
N ILE A 231 -22.17 -13.67 20.61
CA ILE A 231 -21.75 -15.06 20.76
C ILE A 231 -22.92 -16.00 20.46
N LYS A 232 -24.12 -15.70 20.96
CA LYS A 232 -25.32 -16.52 20.70
C LYS A 232 -25.65 -16.60 19.21
N ASN A 233 -25.50 -15.50 18.47
CA ASN A 233 -25.86 -15.43 17.05
C ASN A 233 -24.77 -15.94 16.10
N ASP A 234 -23.49 -15.90 16.51
CA ASP A 234 -22.36 -16.13 15.62
C ASP A 234 -21.32 -17.00 16.35
N HIS A 235 -21.57 -18.31 16.42
CA HIS A 235 -20.63 -19.30 16.99
C HIS A 235 -20.79 -20.67 16.31
N TYR A 236 -19.85 -21.56 16.57
CA TYR A 236 -20.02 -22.99 16.28
C TYR A 236 -19.15 -23.83 17.23
N MET A 237 -19.40 -25.14 17.28
CA MET A 237 -18.62 -26.07 18.10
C MET A 237 -17.54 -26.75 17.27
N LYS A 238 -16.31 -26.80 17.79
CA LYS A 238 -15.19 -27.55 17.22
C LYS A 238 -14.49 -28.34 18.33
N ASN A 239 -14.41 -29.66 18.17
CA ASN A 239 -13.78 -30.56 19.16
C ASN A 239 -14.32 -30.38 20.60
N GLY A 240 -15.62 -30.09 20.74
CA GLY A 240 -16.25 -29.84 22.05
C GLY A 240 -16.08 -28.43 22.60
N VAL A 241 -15.32 -27.57 21.92
CA VAL A 241 -15.05 -26.19 22.33
C VAL A 241 -15.84 -25.20 21.47
N LYS A 242 -16.40 -24.17 22.10
CA LYS A 242 -17.13 -23.11 21.39
C LYS A 242 -16.13 -22.16 20.72
N MET A 243 -16.33 -21.95 19.43
CA MET A 243 -15.53 -21.04 18.61
C MET A 243 -16.32 -19.76 18.36
N ILE A 244 -15.74 -18.61 18.69
CA ILE A 244 -16.39 -17.29 18.68
C ILE A 244 -15.66 -16.30 17.74
N PRO A 245 -16.36 -15.33 17.13
CA PRO A 245 -15.81 -14.43 16.12
C PRO A 245 -14.89 -13.39 16.78
N LEU A 246 -13.59 -13.59 16.59
CA LEU A 246 -12.52 -12.81 17.22
C LEU A 246 -12.77 -11.30 17.13
N ARG A 247 -13.01 -10.81 15.91
CA ARG A 247 -13.12 -9.38 15.64
C ARG A 247 -14.29 -8.74 16.39
N LYS A 248 -15.49 -9.31 16.24
CA LYS A 248 -16.71 -8.76 16.86
C LYS A 248 -16.62 -8.73 18.38
N VAL A 249 -16.08 -9.80 18.95
CA VAL A 249 -15.91 -9.95 20.40
C VAL A 249 -14.86 -8.96 20.93
N ALA A 250 -13.71 -8.87 20.27
CA ALA A 250 -12.64 -7.97 20.70
C ALA A 250 -13.03 -6.49 20.55
N GLU A 251 -13.60 -6.09 19.42
CA GLU A 251 -14.06 -4.70 19.18
C GLU A 251 -15.16 -4.28 20.15
N GLN A 252 -16.05 -5.20 20.55
CA GLN A 252 -17.08 -4.93 21.56
C GLN A 252 -16.49 -4.68 22.97
N LEU A 253 -15.27 -5.18 23.24
CA LEU A 253 -14.50 -4.88 24.46
C LEU A 253 -13.54 -3.70 24.29
N GLY A 254 -13.61 -2.97 23.16
CA GLY A 254 -12.76 -1.81 22.88
C GLY A 254 -11.40 -2.14 22.27
N TYR A 255 -11.10 -3.41 21.97
CA TYR A 255 -9.84 -3.78 21.32
C TYR A 255 -9.85 -3.44 19.83
N HIS A 256 -8.71 -2.96 19.32
CA HIS A 256 -8.45 -2.85 17.89
C HIS A 256 -7.98 -4.19 17.32
N VAL A 257 -8.53 -4.62 16.18
CA VAL A 257 -8.18 -5.88 15.53
C VAL A 257 -7.62 -5.65 14.13
N LEU A 258 -6.30 -5.72 13.99
CA LEU A 258 -5.60 -5.62 12.72
C LEU A 258 -5.34 -7.01 12.16
N SER A 259 -5.58 -7.22 10.86
CA SER A 259 -5.21 -8.47 10.20
C SER A 259 -3.69 -8.53 10.03
N GLN A 260 -3.07 -9.70 10.22
CA GLN A 260 -1.63 -9.92 9.99
C GLN A 260 -1.40 -11.05 8.97
N PRO A 261 -1.54 -10.78 7.66
CA PRO A 261 -1.45 -11.80 6.63
C PRO A 261 -0.10 -12.52 6.58
N LYS A 262 1.00 -11.82 6.87
CA LYS A 262 2.37 -12.38 6.89
C LYS A 262 2.51 -13.59 7.82
N ILE A 263 1.74 -13.62 8.90
CA ILE A 263 1.72 -14.73 9.86
C ILE A 263 0.38 -15.49 9.82
N ASN A 264 -0.42 -15.30 8.77
CA ASN A 264 -1.77 -15.87 8.65
C ASN A 264 -2.65 -15.59 9.90
N GLY A 265 -2.63 -14.35 10.38
CA GLY A 265 -3.04 -14.04 11.74
C GLY A 265 -3.80 -12.74 11.93
N ALA A 266 -3.87 -12.29 13.17
CA ALA A 266 -4.39 -11.00 13.59
C ALA A 266 -3.60 -10.46 14.79
N LEU A 267 -3.46 -9.14 14.86
CA LEU A 267 -2.99 -8.39 16.01
C LEU A 267 -4.20 -7.79 16.71
N VAL A 268 -4.35 -8.06 18.00
CA VAL A 268 -5.44 -7.51 18.83
C VAL A 268 -4.81 -6.65 19.91
N THR A 269 -5.18 -5.38 19.99
CA THR A 269 -4.54 -4.41 20.90
C THR A 269 -5.56 -3.57 21.66
N LEU A 270 -5.31 -3.38 22.96
CA LEU A 270 -6.00 -2.43 23.82
C LEU A 270 -4.97 -1.87 24.82
N GLU A 271 -4.72 -0.57 24.78
CA GLU A 271 -3.71 0.10 25.62
C GLU A 271 -2.36 -0.65 25.67
N ASN A 272 -2.04 -1.26 26.81
CA ASN A 272 -0.79 -1.99 27.06
C ASN A 272 -0.89 -3.49 26.78
N SER A 273 -2.02 -3.96 26.26
CA SER A 273 -2.28 -5.37 25.93
C SER A 273 -2.16 -5.58 24.42
N SER A 274 -1.30 -6.52 24.00
CA SER A 274 -1.11 -6.90 22.61
C SER A 274 -1.11 -8.41 22.45
N PHE A 275 -2.03 -8.92 21.63
CA PHE A 275 -2.14 -10.33 21.28
C PHE A 275 -1.79 -10.55 19.80
N THR A 276 -0.84 -11.45 19.52
CA THR A 276 -0.45 -11.84 18.17
C THR A 276 -0.94 -13.26 17.90
N ILE A 277 -1.99 -13.37 17.09
CA ILE A 277 -2.74 -14.61 16.86
C ILE A 277 -2.38 -15.14 15.48
N THR A 278 -2.03 -16.42 15.38
CA THR A 278 -1.82 -17.13 14.11
C THR A 278 -2.92 -18.16 13.91
N ARG A 279 -3.60 -18.13 12.76
CA ARG A 279 -4.63 -19.13 12.45
C ARG A 279 -4.00 -20.48 12.14
N GLY A 280 -4.60 -21.54 12.67
CA GLY A 280 -4.09 -22.91 12.60
C GLY A 280 -3.04 -23.25 13.66
N ASP A 281 -2.50 -22.25 14.38
CA ASP A 281 -1.60 -22.47 15.50
C ASP A 281 -2.35 -22.31 16.84
N LYS A 282 -2.11 -23.22 17.78
CA LYS A 282 -2.64 -23.06 19.14
C LYS A 282 -1.90 -21.98 19.90
N LYS A 283 -0.65 -21.67 19.54
CA LYS A 283 0.14 -20.67 20.24
C LYS A 283 -0.20 -19.26 19.75
N TYR A 284 -0.21 -18.31 20.68
CA TYR A 284 -0.29 -16.89 20.37
C TYR A 284 0.65 -16.10 21.28
N GLY A 285 1.10 -14.94 20.81
CA GLY A 285 1.87 -14.00 21.60
C GLY A 285 0.96 -13.15 22.48
N TYR A 286 1.32 -12.91 23.73
CA TYR A 286 0.68 -11.94 24.62
C TYR A 286 1.75 -11.14 25.35
N ASN A 287 1.90 -9.84 25.04
CA ASN A 287 2.89 -8.96 25.68
C ASN A 287 4.31 -9.58 25.76
N LYS A 288 4.80 -10.11 24.63
CA LYS A 288 6.10 -10.80 24.48
C LYS A 288 6.22 -12.15 25.22
N SER A 289 5.17 -12.61 25.91
CA SER A 289 5.03 -13.99 26.37
C SER A 289 4.29 -14.85 25.34
N ILE A 290 4.41 -16.18 25.43
CA ILE A 290 3.66 -17.12 24.59
C ILE A 290 2.60 -17.80 25.46
N GLN A 291 1.37 -17.79 24.97
CA GLN A 291 0.23 -18.48 25.57
C GLN A 291 -0.38 -19.45 24.54
N SER A 292 -1.45 -20.16 24.90
CA SER A 292 -2.08 -21.12 23.99
C SER A 292 -3.60 -21.14 24.10
N PHE A 293 -4.26 -21.30 22.96
CA PHE A 293 -5.68 -21.61 22.85
C PHE A 293 -5.94 -23.08 23.14
N GLU A 294 -7.11 -23.39 23.68
CA GLU A 294 -7.60 -24.77 23.75
C GLU A 294 -7.73 -25.39 22.35
N VAL A 295 -8.33 -24.65 21.41
CA VAL A 295 -8.47 -25.00 19.99
C VAL A 295 -7.87 -23.91 19.10
N ALA A 296 -7.07 -24.33 18.12
CA ALA A 296 -6.39 -23.40 17.21
C ALA A 296 -7.42 -22.53 16.45
N PRO A 297 -7.16 -21.22 16.30
CA PRO A 297 -8.05 -20.32 15.57
C PRO A 297 -8.19 -20.75 14.13
N GLU A 298 -9.37 -20.55 13.54
CA GLU A 298 -9.62 -20.87 12.13
C GLU A 298 -10.35 -19.75 11.41
N LEU A 299 -10.13 -19.69 10.09
CA LEU A 299 -10.89 -18.83 9.20
C LEU A 299 -12.09 -19.63 8.68
N LYS A 300 -13.30 -19.11 8.89
CA LYS A 300 -14.53 -19.67 8.31
C LYS A 300 -15.28 -18.57 7.57
N GLY A 301 -15.40 -18.72 6.26
CA GLY A 301 -15.80 -17.61 5.38
C GLY A 301 -14.76 -16.49 5.45
N MET A 302 -15.19 -15.30 5.87
CA MET A 302 -14.33 -14.11 5.99
C MET A 302 -13.97 -13.76 7.46
N LYS A 303 -14.34 -14.61 8.43
CA LYS A 303 -14.18 -14.31 9.86
C LYS A 303 -13.22 -15.29 10.52
N THR A 304 -12.29 -14.75 11.31
CA THR A 304 -11.45 -15.54 12.22
C THR A 304 -12.26 -15.89 13.46
N TYR A 305 -12.31 -17.18 13.79
CA TYR A 305 -12.88 -17.68 15.04
C TYR A 305 -11.77 -18.18 15.94
N VAL A 306 -11.89 -17.85 17.23
CA VAL A 306 -11.00 -18.29 18.30
C VAL A 306 -11.79 -19.11 19.31
N SER A 307 -11.08 -19.90 20.10
CA SER A 307 -11.66 -20.64 21.21
C SER A 307 -12.18 -19.68 22.30
N GLU A 308 -13.26 -20.05 22.99
CA GLU A 308 -13.96 -19.17 23.95
C GLU A 308 -13.13 -18.83 25.20
N ASP A 309 -12.13 -19.64 25.55
CA ASP A 309 -11.12 -19.34 26.58
C ASP A 309 -10.40 -18.00 26.34
N PHE A 310 -10.28 -17.60 25.07
CA PHE A 310 -9.70 -16.30 24.71
C PHE A 310 -10.53 -15.12 25.20
N LEU A 311 -11.86 -15.28 25.33
CA LEU A 311 -12.74 -14.23 25.84
C LEU A 311 -12.40 -13.86 27.29
N GLU A 312 -12.10 -14.84 28.14
CA GLU A 312 -11.74 -14.59 29.54
C GLU A 312 -10.49 -13.72 29.67
N LEU A 313 -9.57 -13.83 28.72
CA LEU A 313 -8.35 -13.05 28.67
C LEU A 313 -8.59 -11.62 28.17
N LEU A 314 -9.52 -11.44 27.24
CA LEU A 314 -9.93 -10.12 26.78
C LEU A 314 -10.70 -9.35 27.87
N ILE A 315 -11.42 -10.04 28.75
CA ILE A 315 -12.18 -9.42 29.86
C ILE A 315 -11.28 -9.08 31.07
N LYS A 316 -10.19 -9.84 31.28
CA LYS A 316 -9.29 -9.66 32.43
C LYS A 316 -8.35 -8.46 32.32
N ASN A 317 -8.17 -7.91 31.12
CA ASN A 317 -7.31 -6.74 30.85
C ASN A 317 -8.18 -5.56 30.42
#